data_AF-A0A7Z6XF41-F1
#
_entry.id   AF-A0A7Z6XF41-F1
#
_cell.length_a   1.000
_cell.length_b   1.000
_cell.length_c   1.000
_cell.angle_alpha   90.00
_cell.angle_beta   90.00
_cell.angle_gamma   90.00
#
_symmetry.space_group_name_H-M   'P 1'
#
loop_
_entity.id
_entity.type
_entity.pdbx_description
1 polymer ?
#
loop_
_entity_poly.entity_id
_entity_poly.type
_entity_poly.pdbx_seq_one_letter_code
_entity_poly.pdbx_strand_id
1 'polypeptide(L)' 'MTTTDTTWLVTPDTINAVDDAVDAYGVYAKGYFEFIDGRTTVVGLRVGTGEDRVVARFGDILVRHPDGRWSVRPAAA' A
#
# COMPACT_ATOMS: atom_id res chain seq x y z
N MET A 1 -12.94 -9.66 21.24
CA MET A 1 -12.20 -10.14 20.05
C MET A 1 -11.13 -9.12 19.78
N THR A 2 -9.86 -9.42 20.03
CA THR A 2 -8.74 -8.51 19.70
C THR A 2 -8.52 -8.59 18.19
N THR A 3 -9.17 -7.70 17.45
CA THR A 3 -8.97 -7.59 16.01
C THR A 3 -7.51 -7.17 15.79
N THR A 4 -6.75 -8.01 15.11
CA THR A 4 -5.32 -7.76 14.83
C THR A 4 -5.19 -7.01 13.52
N ASP A 5 -4.13 -6.24 13.36
CA ASP A 5 -3.78 -5.60 12.09
C ASP A 5 -3.57 -6.66 10.99
N THR A 6 -3.98 -6.32 9.77
CA THR A 6 -3.62 -7.08 8.57
C THR A 6 -2.46 -6.37 7.88
N THR A 7 -1.44 -7.11 7.47
CA THR A 7 -0.23 -6.51 6.89
C THR A 7 0.18 -7.19 5.59
N TRP A 8 0.66 -6.41 4.63
CA TRP A 8 1.19 -6.89 3.37
C TRP A 8 2.55 -6.25 3.07
N LEU A 9 3.53 -7.06 2.66
CA LEU A 9 4.77 -6.54 2.09
C LEU A 9 4.49 -6.10 0.66
N VAL A 10 4.78 -4.85 0.33
CA VAL A 10 4.59 -4.29 -1.00
C VAL A 10 5.89 -4.44 -1.79
N THR A 11 5.87 -5.27 -2.82
CA THR A 11 6.99 -5.49 -3.74
C THR A 11 6.47 -5.44 -5.18
N PRO A 12 7.36 -5.42 -6.19
CA PRO A 12 6.94 -5.54 -7.58
C PRO A 12 6.09 -6.79 -7.87
N ASP A 13 6.37 -7.89 -7.16
CA ASP A 13 5.68 -9.17 -7.37
C ASP A 13 4.35 -9.27 -6.60
N THR A 14 4.23 -8.57 -5.48
CA THR A 14 3.02 -8.64 -4.63
C THR A 14 2.01 -7.54 -4.91
N ILE A 15 2.41 -6.44 -5.57
CA ILE A 15 1.60 -5.21 -5.66
C ILE A 15 0.18 -5.45 -6.18
N ASN A 16 -0.01 -6.30 -7.19
CA ASN A 16 -1.35 -6.58 -7.74
C ASN A 16 -2.24 -7.32 -6.74
N ALA A 17 -1.69 -8.31 -6.02
CA ALA A 17 -2.44 -9.03 -5.00
C ALA A 17 -2.77 -8.14 -3.80
N VAL A 18 -1.91 -7.17 -3.47
CA VAL A 18 -2.19 -6.18 -2.42
C VAL A 18 -3.28 -5.21 -2.88
N ASP A 19 -3.23 -4.73 -4.13
CA ASP A 19 -4.26 -3.88 -4.73
C ASP A 19 -5.64 -4.54 -4.68
N ASP A 20 -5.75 -5.79 -5.16
CA ASP A 20 -6.98 -6.59 -5.11
C ASP A 20 -7.51 -6.75 -3.67
N ALA A 21 -6.60 -6.99 -2.71
CA ALA A 21 -6.96 -7.14 -1.31
C ALA A 21 -7.49 -5.83 -0.70
N VAL A 22 -6.95 -4.68 -1.11
CA VAL A 22 -7.42 -3.36 -0.67
C VAL A 22 -8.78 -3.04 -1.29
N ASP A 23 -8.96 -3.31 -2.58
CA ASP A 23 -10.21 -3.11 -3.32
C ASP A 23 -11.37 -3.94 -2.73
N ALA A 24 -11.10 -5.14 -2.19
CA ALA A 24 -12.08 -5.95 -1.49
C ALA A 24 -12.69 -5.28 -0.23
N TYR A 25 -12.02 -4.25 0.32
CA TYR A 25 -12.56 -3.42 1.41
C TYR A 25 -13.32 -2.18 0.90
N GLY A 26 -13.50 -2.03 -0.41
CA GLY A 26 -14.11 -0.85 -1.03
C GLY A 26 -13.24 0.40 -0.96
N VAL A 27 -11.93 0.24 -0.72
CA VAL A 27 -10.95 1.32 -0.64
C VAL A 27 -10.18 1.38 -1.95
N TYR A 28 -10.02 2.58 -2.51
CA TYR A 28 -9.30 2.74 -3.77
C TYR A 28 -7.80 2.51 -3.60
N ALA A 29 -7.22 1.57 -4.35
CA ALA A 29 -5.78 1.42 -4.50
C ALA A 29 -5.33 1.75 -5.94
N LYS A 30 -4.06 2.17 -6.09
CA LYS A 30 -3.41 2.31 -7.40
C LYS A 30 -1.90 2.34 -7.24
N GLY A 31 -1.18 1.83 -8.24
CA GLY A 31 0.26 2.03 -8.36
C GLY A 31 0.67 3.49 -8.14
N TYR A 32 1.70 3.70 -7.33
CA TYR A 32 2.31 5.00 -7.09
C TYR A 32 3.49 5.18 -8.04
N PHE A 33 3.42 6.22 -8.87
CA PHE A 33 4.39 6.47 -9.93
C PHE A 33 5.26 7.68 -9.59
N GLU A 34 6.56 7.55 -9.83
CA GLU A 34 7.53 8.63 -9.79
C GLU A 34 8.26 8.71 -11.16
N PHE A 35 8.83 9.87 -11.48
CA PHE A 35 9.62 10.04 -12.70
C PHE A 35 11.10 9.89 -12.34
N ILE A 36 11.69 8.75 -12.72
CA ILE A 36 13.06 8.37 -12.38
C ILE A 36 13.82 8.12 -13.67
N ASP A 37 15.00 8.73 -13.82
CA ASP A 37 15.90 8.56 -14.97
C ASP A 37 15.20 8.73 -16.34
N GLY A 38 14.33 9.73 -16.46
CA GLY A 38 13.62 10.02 -17.70
C GLY A 38 12.42 9.11 -17.99
N ARG A 39 12.00 8.26 -17.04
CA ARG A 39 10.90 7.31 -17.21
C ARG A 39 9.92 7.34 -16.04
N THR A 40 8.63 7.29 -16.36
CA THR A 40 7.57 7.02 -15.38
C THR A 40 7.71 5.59 -14.86
N THR A 41 7.98 5.46 -13.57
CA THR A 41 8.26 4.18 -12.91
C THR A 41 7.29 4.00 -11.75
N VAL A 42 6.68 2.82 -11.65
CA VAL A 42 5.92 2.46 -10.44
C VAL A 42 6.92 2.14 -9.33
N VAL A 43 6.75 2.75 -8.16
CA VAL A 43 7.68 2.61 -7.03
C VAL A 43 6.99 2.12 -5.76
N GLY A 44 5.70 1.80 -5.83
CA GLY A 44 4.91 1.38 -4.70
C GLY A 44 3.41 1.38 -4.98
N LEU A 45 2.63 1.28 -3.90
CA LEU A 45 1.17 1.30 -3.90
C LEU A 45 0.64 2.48 -3.09
N ARG A 46 -0.32 3.20 -3.65
CA ARG A 46 -1.07 4.27 -2.99
C ARG A 46 -2.45 3.76 -2.62
N VAL A 47 -2.86 3.96 -1.36
CA VAL A 47 -4.16 3.55 -0.83
C VAL A 47 -4.94 4.77 -0.36
N GLY A 48 -6.20 4.87 -0.79
CA GLY A 48 -7.09 6.00 -0.53
C GLY A 48 -7.03 7.10 -1.60
N THR A 49 -7.63 8.25 -1.30
CA THR A 49 -7.67 9.45 -2.15
C THR A 49 -7.40 10.69 -1.31
N GLY A 50 -7.11 11.84 -1.95
CA GLY A 50 -6.91 13.10 -1.22
C GLY A 50 -5.66 13.14 -0.35
N GLU A 51 -5.67 14.00 0.66
CA GLU A 51 -4.54 14.26 1.57
C GLU A 51 -4.31 13.11 2.56
N ASP A 52 -5.36 12.38 2.92
CA ASP A 52 -5.30 11.28 3.90
C ASP A 52 -4.82 9.94 3.32
N ARG A 53 -4.46 9.92 2.03
CA ARG A 53 -3.93 8.72 1.38
C ARG A 53 -2.59 8.30 2.01
N VAL A 54 -2.34 7.00 2.02
CA VAL A 54 -1.02 6.46 2.36
C VAL A 54 -0.33 5.91 1.12
N VAL A 55 1.01 5.89 1.15
CA VAL A 55 1.84 5.34 0.07
C VAL A 55 2.85 4.39 0.69
N ALA A 56 2.76 3.11 0.33
CA ALA A 56 3.75 2.10 0.65
C ALA A 56 4.69 1.95 -0.56
N ARG A 57 5.95 2.33 -0.41
CA ARG A 57 6.96 2.09 -1.45
C ARG A 57 7.32 0.61 -1.52
N PHE A 58 7.97 0.19 -2.59
CA PHE A 58 8.51 -1.16 -2.67
C PHE A 58 9.51 -1.41 -1.53
N GLY A 59 9.29 -2.49 -0.79
CA GLY A 59 9.98 -2.84 0.44
C GLY A 59 9.24 -2.41 1.71
N ASP A 60 8.20 -1.59 1.64
CA ASP A 60 7.39 -1.22 2.80
C ASP A 60 6.34 -2.28 3.14
N ILE A 61 5.88 -2.25 4.39
CA ILE A 61 4.71 -2.99 4.87
C ILE A 61 3.51 -2.04 4.92
N LEU A 62 2.50 -2.35 4.10
CA LEU A 62 1.18 -1.74 4.21
C LEU A 62 0.42 -2.39 5.37
N VAL A 63 -0.20 -1.57 6.22
CA VAL A 63 -0.94 -2.01 7.40
C VAL A 63 -2.38 -1.54 7.30
N ARG A 64 -3.33 -2.46 7.47
CA ARG A 64 -4.75 -2.16 7.69
C ARG A 64 -5.07 -2.40 9.15
N HIS A 65 -5.54 -1.36 9.82
CA HIS A 65 -5.98 -1.44 11.20
C HIS A 65 -7.43 -1.96 11.30
N PRO A 66 -7.82 -2.55 12.44
CA PRO A 66 -9.18 -2.98 12.71
C PRO A 66 -10.27 -1.95 12.45
N ASP A 67 -9.97 -0.68 12.72
CA ASP A 67 -10.87 0.45 12.56
C ASP A 67 -11.00 0.94 11.10
N GLY A 68 -10.35 0.25 10.16
CA GLY A 68 -10.37 0.57 8.74
C GLY A 68 -9.36 1.64 8.32
N ARG A 69 -8.58 2.20 9.25
CA ARG A 69 -7.47 3.09 8.90
C ARG A 69 -6.31 2.32 8.30
N TRP A 70 -5.52 3.02 7.50
CA TRP A 70 -4.34 2.49 6.84
C TRP A 70 -3.10 3.23 7.33
N SER A 71 -2.00 2.51 7.47
CA SER A 71 -0.68 3.09 7.73
C SER A 71 0.40 2.31 6.99
N VAL A 72 1.61 2.84 7.01
CA VAL A 72 2.78 2.24 6.37
C VAL A 72 3.90 2.19 7.39
N ARG A 73 4.63 1.09 7.41
CA ARG A 73 5.89 0.98 8.17
C ARG A 73 6.97 0.34 7.29
N PRO A 74 8.25 0.66 7.53
CA PRO A 74 9.35 -0.03 6.85
C PRO A 74 9.31 -1.54 7.14
N ALA A 75 9.60 -2.39 6.16
CA ALA A 75 10.01 -3.75 6.48
C ALA A 75 11.38 -3.65 7.16
N ALA A 76 11.49 -4.16 8.40
CA ALA A 76 12.77 -4.21 9.08
C ALA A 76 13.78 -5.00 8.22
N ALA A 77 15.01 -4.47 8.13
CA ALA A 77 16.13 -5.14 7.48
C ALA A 77 16.62 -6.36 8.31
#